data_AF-G2XXG2-F1
#
_entry.id   AF-G2XXG2-F1
#
_cell.length_a   1.000
_cell.length_b   1.000
_cell.length_c   1.000
_cell.angle_alpha   90.00
_cell.angle_beta   90.00
_cell.angle_gamma   90.00
#
_symmetry.space_group_name_H-M   'P 1'
#
loop_
_entity.id
_entity.type
_entity.pdbx_description
1 polymer ?
#
loop_
_entity_poly.entity_id
_entity_poly.type
_entity_poly.pdbx_seq_one_letter_code
_entity_poly.pdbx_strand_id
1 'polypeptide(L)'
;MSSSQTAGSGTSTTTSSSASSLVSTLIPVAALAAVYIIAFLVLRAKYLRVYQPRTFLPTLREDERTSRLSDSKFGWLAPFRSIPDEHVLDHQSLDGYFYLRFFGLLTKICFVGCCITFPILFPVNATGGGGQKELDILSFSNVIDKNRYYAHTFVAWIFLSFVIFMITKETMFFINNFIQDCPFHLYPTGTFE
;
A
#
# COMPACT_ATOMS: atom_id res chain seq x y z
N MET A 1 -7.22 -0.59 55.29
CA MET A 1 -7.02 -0.97 53.88
C MET A 1 -7.52 0.19 53.02
N SER A 2 -6.63 1.03 52.51
CA SER A 2 -6.99 2.02 51.49
C SER A 2 -5.84 2.08 50.49
N SER A 3 -6.07 1.45 49.35
CA SER A 3 -5.20 1.43 48.19
C SER A 3 -5.30 2.76 47.47
N SER A 4 -4.34 3.65 47.71
CA SER A 4 -4.14 4.83 46.88
C SER A 4 -3.51 4.40 45.55
N GLN A 5 -4.32 4.36 44.49
CA GLN A 5 -3.84 4.33 43.12
C GLN A 5 -3.04 5.61 42.88
N THR A 6 -1.73 5.47 42.69
CA THR A 6 -0.87 6.53 42.18
C THR A 6 -1.29 6.81 40.74
N ALA A 7 -2.13 7.83 40.56
CA ALA A 7 -2.39 8.43 39.28
C ALA A 7 -1.04 8.90 38.70
N GLY A 8 -0.66 8.34 37.56
CA GLY A 8 0.52 8.75 36.82
C GLY A 8 0.45 10.24 36.51
N SER A 9 1.36 11.00 37.10
CA SER A 9 1.56 12.41 36.85
C SER A 9 2.01 12.61 35.40
N GLY A 10 1.09 13.02 34.53
CA GLY A 10 1.42 13.58 33.22
C GLY A 10 1.95 14.99 33.41
N THR A 11 3.27 15.13 33.52
CA THR A 11 3.93 16.45 33.48
C THR A 11 3.86 16.96 32.04
N SER A 12 2.96 17.90 31.77
CA SER A 12 2.89 18.64 30.51
C SER A 12 4.00 19.69 30.47
N THR A 13 5.23 19.26 30.19
CA THR A 13 6.29 20.18 29.75
C THR A 13 5.95 20.60 28.32
N THR A 14 5.92 21.91 28.07
CA THR A 14 5.73 22.61 26.78
C THR A 14 6.90 22.38 25.79
N THR A 15 7.35 21.14 25.69
CA THR A 15 8.25 20.64 24.65
C THR A 15 7.42 19.71 23.78
N SER A 16 7.20 20.09 22.52
CA SER A 16 6.56 19.23 21.53
C SER A 16 7.29 17.88 21.50
N SER A 17 6.60 16.84 21.97
CA SER A 17 7.08 15.46 22.07
C SER A 17 6.40 14.56 21.05
N SER A 18 5.83 15.14 19.98
CA SER A 18 5.06 14.45 18.95
C SER A 18 5.87 13.31 18.31
N ALA A 19 7.17 13.52 18.05
CA ALA A 19 8.01 12.46 17.50
C ALA A 19 8.26 11.34 18.52
N SER A 20 8.51 11.72 19.78
CA SER A 20 8.71 10.77 20.87
C SER A 20 7.46 9.92 21.14
N SER A 21 6.26 10.49 21.04
CA SER A 21 4.99 9.77 21.17
C SER A 21 4.76 8.80 20.01
N LEU A 22 5.07 9.20 18.77
CA LEU A 22 5.00 8.28 17.62
C LEU A 22 5.98 7.12 17.79
N VAL A 23 7.23 7.37 18.17
CA VAL A 23 8.23 6.31 18.37
C VAL A 23 7.81 5.37 19.50
N SER A 24 7.29 5.91 20.61
CA SER A 24 6.85 5.12 21.78
C SER A 24 5.69 4.18 21.47
N THR A 25 4.83 4.53 20.51
CA THR A 25 3.72 3.68 20.06
C THR A 25 4.11 2.77 18.89
N LEU A 26 4.99 3.23 18.00
CA LEU A 26 5.45 2.48 16.84
C LEU A 26 6.31 1.28 17.24
N ILE A 27 7.22 1.43 18.20
CA ILE A 27 8.13 0.35 18.66
C ILE A 27 7.34 -0.88 19.15
N PRO A 28 6.41 -0.78 20.12
CA PRO A 28 5.71 -1.96 20.61
C PRO A 28 4.80 -2.60 19.55
N VAL A 29 4.17 -1.79 18.69
CA VAL A 29 3.34 -2.31 17.59
C VAL A 29 4.19 -3.01 16.53
N ALA A 30 5.35 -2.46 16.17
CA ALA A 30 6.28 -3.08 15.24
C ALA A 30 6.88 -4.38 15.81
N ALA A 31 7.20 -4.41 17.11
CA ALA A 31 7.67 -5.61 17.78
C ALA A 31 6.59 -6.72 17.75
N LEU A 32 5.34 -6.37 18.05
CA LEU A 32 4.22 -7.31 17.97
C LEU A 32 3.99 -7.81 16.53
N ALA A 33 4.05 -6.92 15.54
CA ALA A 33 3.95 -7.29 14.13
C ALA A 33 5.08 -8.25 13.72
N ALA A 34 6.31 -8.00 14.16
CA ALA A 34 7.45 -8.90 13.90
C ALA A 34 7.23 -10.29 14.51
N VAL A 35 6.71 -10.38 15.74
CA VAL A 35 6.36 -11.67 16.37
C VAL A 35 5.31 -12.42 15.54
N TYR A 36 4.26 -11.75 15.09
CA TYR A 36 3.23 -12.38 14.24
C TYR A 36 3.78 -12.81 12.87
N ILE A 37 4.64 -12.01 12.24
CA ILE A 37 5.28 -12.36 10.96
C ILE A 37 6.18 -13.59 11.14
N ILE A 38 7.00 -13.63 12.20
CA ILE A 38 7.87 -14.77 12.48
C ILE A 38 7.03 -16.03 12.76
N ALA A 39 5.99 -15.91 13.59
CA ALA A 39 5.07 -17.01 13.85
C ALA A 39 4.41 -17.50 12.55
N PHE A 40 3.94 -16.59 11.70
CA PHE A 40 3.37 -16.92 10.39
C PHE A 40 4.37 -17.66 9.49
N LEU A 41 5.62 -17.20 9.40
CA LEU A 41 6.65 -17.86 8.59
C LEU A 41 6.95 -19.28 9.09
N VAL A 42 6.98 -19.49 10.42
CA VAL A 42 7.18 -20.81 11.03
C VAL A 42 5.98 -21.73 10.78
N LEU A 43 4.76 -21.24 11.01
CA LEU A 43 3.54 -22.02 10.78
C LEU A 43 3.37 -22.39 9.31
N ARG A 44 3.69 -21.46 8.40
CA ARG A 44 3.64 -21.68 6.95
C ARG A 44 4.62 -22.76 6.48
N ALA A 45 5.82 -22.82 7.05
CA ALA A 45 6.78 -23.88 6.75
C ALA A 45 6.36 -25.23 7.35
N LYS A 46 5.81 -25.24 8.57
CA LYS A 46 5.46 -26.47 9.29
C LYS A 46 4.15 -27.12 8.81
N TYR A 47 3.14 -26.31 8.44
CA TYR A 47 1.79 -26.78 8.10
C TYR A 47 1.42 -26.58 6.63
N LEU A 48 2.18 -27.23 5.74
CA LEU A 48 1.95 -27.18 4.28
C LEU A 48 0.52 -27.59 3.86
N ARG A 49 -0.12 -28.51 4.59
CA ARG A 49 -1.49 -28.97 4.30
C ARG A 49 -2.55 -27.88 4.48
N VAL A 50 -2.36 -26.97 5.43
CA VAL A 50 -3.31 -25.88 5.74
C VAL A 50 -3.01 -24.65 4.88
N TYR A 51 -1.73 -24.32 4.71
CA TYR A 51 -1.31 -23.10 4.02
C TYR A 51 -1.05 -23.27 2.52
N GLN A 52 -0.87 -24.50 2.01
CA GLN A 52 -0.60 -24.78 0.59
C GLN A 52 -1.38 -26.02 0.07
N PRO A 53 -2.70 -26.14 0.27
CA PRO A 53 -3.46 -27.34 -0.14
C PRO A 53 -3.39 -27.60 -1.65
N ARG A 54 -3.31 -26.53 -2.46
CA ARG A 54 -3.27 -26.59 -3.94
C ARG A 54 -1.96 -27.16 -4.50
N THR A 55 -0.93 -27.39 -3.68
CA THR A 55 0.35 -27.96 -4.12
C THR A 55 0.41 -29.50 -4.04
N PHE A 56 -0.57 -30.15 -3.40
CA PHE A 56 -0.56 -31.60 -3.15
C PHE A 56 -1.87 -32.31 -3.50
N LEU A 57 -2.88 -31.60 -4.00
CA LEU A 57 -4.18 -32.21 -4.31
C LEU A 57 -4.03 -33.17 -5.50
N PRO A 58 -4.27 -34.48 -5.32
CA PRO A 58 -4.13 -35.48 -6.41
C PRO A 58 -5.19 -35.36 -7.51
N THR A 59 -6.23 -34.55 -7.25
CA THR A 59 -7.35 -34.32 -8.18
C THR A 59 -7.07 -33.19 -9.16
N LEU A 60 -6.01 -32.39 -8.95
CA LEU A 60 -5.58 -31.36 -9.88
C LEU A 60 -4.53 -31.93 -10.83
N ARG A 61 -4.63 -31.52 -12.09
CA ARG A 61 -3.74 -31.88 -13.19
C ARG A 61 -2.35 -31.25 -12.91
N GLU A 62 -1.25 -31.93 -13.26
CA GLU A 62 0.12 -31.46 -12.90
C GLU A 62 0.46 -30.07 -13.50
N ASP A 63 -0.22 -29.66 -14.56
CA ASP A 63 -0.19 -28.34 -15.19
C ASP A 63 -0.92 -27.24 -14.39
N GLU A 64 -1.94 -27.60 -13.59
CA GLU A 64 -2.68 -26.66 -12.73
C GLU A 64 -2.05 -26.53 -11.32
N ARG A 65 -1.02 -27.33 -11.04
CA ARG A 65 -0.37 -27.36 -9.74
C ARG A 65 0.63 -26.22 -9.61
N THR A 66 0.47 -25.40 -8.57
CA THR A 66 1.47 -24.38 -8.23
C THR A 66 2.81 -25.08 -7.96
N SER A 67 3.88 -24.64 -8.65
CA SER A 67 5.21 -25.21 -8.47
C SER A 67 5.61 -25.17 -6.99
N ARG A 68 6.30 -26.22 -6.52
CA ARG A 68 6.69 -26.29 -5.10
C ARG A 68 7.67 -25.16 -4.81
N LEU A 69 7.28 -24.23 -3.96
CA LEU A 69 8.13 -23.15 -3.51
C LEU A 69 9.36 -23.74 -2.79
N SER A 70 10.53 -23.16 -3.04
CA SER A 70 11.79 -23.51 -2.35
C SER A 70 11.58 -23.49 -0.83
N ASP A 71 12.14 -24.48 -0.12
CA ASP A 71 12.04 -24.68 1.34
C ASP A 71 12.75 -23.57 2.16
N SER A 72 13.22 -22.51 1.50
CA SER A 72 13.88 -21.37 2.13
C SER A 72 12.85 -20.40 2.73
N LYS A 73 13.08 -19.98 3.99
CA LYS A 73 12.18 -19.11 4.79
C LYS A 73 11.77 -17.80 4.10
N PHE A 74 12.62 -17.28 3.19
CA PHE A 74 12.34 -16.11 2.35
C PHE A 74 12.38 -16.40 0.84
N GLY A 75 12.69 -17.63 0.43
CA GLY A 75 12.77 -18.03 -0.98
C GLY A 75 11.43 -18.04 -1.71
N TRP A 76 10.33 -17.75 -1.01
CA TRP A 76 8.99 -17.61 -1.56
C TRP A 76 8.70 -16.21 -2.14
N LEU A 77 9.42 -15.18 -1.69
CA LEU A 77 9.12 -13.80 -2.09
C LEU A 77 9.63 -13.50 -3.51
N ALA A 78 10.78 -14.05 -3.87
CA ALA A 78 11.35 -13.94 -5.21
C ALA A 78 10.45 -14.53 -6.32
N PRO A 79 9.96 -15.78 -6.21
CA PRO A 79 9.01 -16.31 -7.18
C PRO A 79 7.70 -15.52 -7.18
N PHE A 80 7.20 -15.07 -6.01
CA PHE A 80 5.98 -14.27 -5.95
C PHE A 80 6.06 -12.94 -6.71
N ARG A 81 7.24 -12.28 -6.68
CA ARG A 81 7.48 -11.03 -7.42
C ARG A 81 7.75 -11.25 -8.92
N SER A 82 8.09 -12.47 -9.31
CA SER A 82 8.41 -12.84 -10.69
C SER A 82 7.22 -13.41 -11.47
N ILE A 83 6.07 -13.60 -10.83
CA ILE A 83 4.86 -14.07 -11.52
C ILE A 83 4.36 -12.93 -12.43
N PRO A 84 4.27 -13.14 -13.75
CA PRO A 84 3.71 -12.15 -14.66
C PRO A 84 2.20 -12.02 -14.41
N ASP A 85 1.68 -10.80 -14.52
CA ASP A 85 0.25 -10.48 -14.28
C ASP A 85 -0.69 -11.30 -15.19
N GLU A 86 -0.19 -11.75 -16.36
CA GLU A 86 -0.89 -12.62 -17.31
C GLU A 86 -1.16 -14.03 -16.73
N HIS A 87 -0.21 -14.60 -16.00
CA HIS A 87 -0.37 -15.93 -15.39
C HIS A 87 -1.35 -15.91 -14.20
N VAL A 88 -1.56 -14.73 -13.59
CA VAL A 88 -2.59 -14.55 -12.54
C VAL A 88 -3.98 -14.59 -13.16
N LEU A 89 -4.16 -14.05 -14.37
CA LEU A 89 -5.46 -14.01 -15.06
C LEU A 89 -5.99 -15.42 -15.36
N ASP A 90 -5.12 -16.35 -15.76
CA ASP A 90 -5.51 -17.72 -16.11
C ASP A 90 -5.81 -18.61 -14.90
N HIS A 91 -5.19 -18.33 -13.75
CA HIS A 91 -5.25 -19.21 -12.57
C HIS A 91 -6.02 -18.63 -11.38
N GLN A 92 -6.36 -17.35 -11.39
CA GLN A 92 -7.13 -16.67 -10.34
C GLN A 92 -8.37 -15.99 -10.92
N SER A 93 -9.33 -15.69 -10.06
CA SER A 93 -10.49 -14.91 -10.45
C SER A 93 -10.09 -13.52 -10.95
N LEU A 94 -10.89 -12.99 -11.85
CA LEU A 94 -10.78 -11.62 -12.38
C LEU A 94 -10.70 -10.56 -11.28
N ASP A 95 -11.36 -10.78 -10.13
CA ASP A 95 -11.28 -9.92 -8.94
C ASP A 95 -9.87 -9.86 -8.31
N GLY A 96 -9.16 -11.00 -8.24
CA GLY A 96 -7.79 -11.04 -7.73
C GLY A 96 -6.80 -10.28 -8.63
N TYR A 97 -7.02 -10.34 -9.95
CA TYR A 97 -6.27 -9.54 -10.92
C TYR A 97 -6.47 -8.03 -10.70
N PHE A 98 -7.70 -7.58 -10.50
CA PHE A 98 -7.98 -6.16 -10.19
C PHE A 98 -7.39 -5.70 -8.88
N TYR A 99 -7.40 -6.56 -7.85
CA TYR A 99 -6.79 -6.25 -6.56
C TYR A 99 -5.29 -5.96 -6.71
N LEU A 100 -4.52 -6.86 -7.32
CA LEU A 100 -3.07 -6.67 -7.49
C LEU A 100 -2.73 -5.42 -8.31
N ARG A 101 -3.49 -5.19 -9.38
CA ARG A 101 -3.32 -4.01 -10.23
C ARG A 101 -3.62 -2.71 -9.48
N PHE A 102 -4.65 -2.70 -8.64
CA PHE A 102 -4.97 -1.60 -7.75
C PHE A 102 -3.86 -1.32 -6.72
N PHE A 103 -3.28 -2.33 -6.07
CA PHE A 103 -2.16 -2.13 -5.14
C PHE A 103 -0.89 -1.63 -5.84
N GLY A 104 -0.62 -2.12 -7.05
CA GLY A 104 0.46 -1.60 -7.88
C GLY A 104 0.28 -0.12 -8.20
N LEU A 105 -0.95 0.27 -8.56
CA LEU A 105 -1.32 1.67 -8.79
C LEU A 105 -1.14 2.52 -7.51
N LEU A 106 -1.67 2.05 -6.38
CA LEU A 106 -1.54 2.72 -5.08
C LEU A 106 -0.08 2.93 -4.67
N THR A 107 0.76 1.91 -4.85
CA THR A 107 2.19 2.00 -4.52
C THR A 107 2.88 3.05 -5.39
N LYS A 108 2.58 3.09 -6.70
CA LYS A 108 3.12 4.09 -7.63
C LYS A 108 2.66 5.50 -7.28
N ILE A 109 1.37 5.74 -6.99
CA ILE A 109 0.88 7.09 -6.63
C ILE A 109 1.48 7.57 -5.31
N CYS A 110 1.62 6.68 -4.32
CA CYS A 110 2.21 7.03 -3.03
C CYS A 110 3.70 7.33 -3.17
N PHE A 111 4.43 6.51 -3.92
CA PHE A 111 5.87 6.73 -4.15
C PHE A 111 6.13 8.06 -4.86
N VAL A 112 5.46 8.30 -5.99
CA VAL A 112 5.61 9.56 -6.73
C VAL A 112 5.07 10.75 -5.92
N GLY A 113 3.96 10.56 -5.20
CA GLY A 113 3.40 11.56 -4.29
C GLY A 113 4.37 11.98 -3.19
N CYS A 114 5.04 11.03 -2.53
CA CYS A 114 6.10 11.33 -1.57
C CYS A 114 7.25 12.08 -2.24
N CYS A 115 7.71 11.65 -3.42
CA CYS A 115 8.78 12.31 -4.16
C CYS A 115 8.46 13.74 -4.59
N ILE A 116 7.18 14.08 -4.83
CA ILE A 116 6.75 15.45 -5.18
C ILE A 116 6.53 16.29 -3.92
N THR A 117 5.80 15.76 -2.95
CA THR A 117 5.38 16.51 -1.76
C THR A 117 6.53 16.78 -0.80
N PHE A 118 7.42 15.81 -0.59
CA PHE A 118 8.53 15.97 0.36
C PHE A 118 9.44 17.16 0.00
N PRO A 119 10.06 17.24 -1.19
CA PRO A 119 10.99 18.33 -1.49
C PRO A 119 10.33 19.71 -1.50
N ILE A 120 9.00 19.82 -1.62
CA ILE A 120 8.29 21.10 -1.67
C ILE A 120 7.74 21.48 -0.30
N LEU A 121 7.08 20.56 0.42
CA LEU A 121 6.46 20.85 1.71
C LEU A 121 7.49 20.94 2.85
N PHE A 122 8.56 20.13 2.84
CA PHE A 122 9.59 20.22 3.88
C PHE A 122 10.22 21.62 3.99
N PRO A 123 10.74 22.24 2.91
CA PRO A 123 11.35 23.57 3.02
C PRO A 123 10.33 24.68 3.26
N VAL A 124 9.13 24.59 2.68
CA VAL A 124 8.06 25.60 2.86
C VAL A 124 7.60 25.65 4.32
N ASN A 125 7.41 24.49 4.95
CA ASN A 125 6.98 24.40 6.34
C ASN A 125 8.13 24.64 7.34
N ALA A 126 9.35 24.18 7.04
CA ALA A 126 10.52 24.41 7.90
C ALA A 126 10.88 25.91 8.00
N THR A 127 10.72 26.66 6.92
CA THR A 127 11.03 28.10 6.90
C THR A 127 9.85 28.95 7.44
N GLY A 128 8.75 28.33 7.89
CA GLY A 128 7.47 28.98 8.25
C GLY A 128 7.49 29.87 9.49
N GLY A 129 8.56 29.83 10.29
CA GLY A 129 8.79 30.77 11.39
C GLY A 129 7.97 30.52 12.67
N GLY A 130 7.10 29.51 12.70
CA GLY A 130 6.21 29.21 13.83
C GLY A 130 6.85 28.62 15.09
N GLY A 131 8.18 28.49 15.14
CA GLY A 131 8.92 28.07 16.34
C GLY A 131 8.66 26.64 16.84
N GLN A 132 7.86 25.85 16.10
CA GLN A 132 7.53 24.48 16.47
C GLN A 132 8.73 23.54 16.26
N LYS A 133 8.87 22.55 17.14
CA LYS A 133 9.97 21.57 17.11
C LYS A 133 9.46 20.18 16.78
N GLU A 134 10.36 19.31 16.32
CA GLU A 134 10.07 17.93 15.91
C GLU A 134 9.09 17.83 14.74
N LEU A 135 8.11 16.91 14.78
CA LEU A 135 7.10 16.72 13.73
C LEU A 135 6.17 17.91 13.56
N ASP A 136 6.04 18.75 14.60
CA ASP A 136 5.11 19.88 14.57
C ASP A 136 5.60 21.00 13.65
N ILE A 137 6.89 20.97 13.24
CA ILE A 137 7.44 21.89 12.24
C ILE A 137 6.88 21.65 10.83
N LEU A 138 6.39 20.43 10.56
CA LEU A 138 5.73 20.08 9.29
C LEU A 138 4.24 20.42 9.29
N SER A 139 3.68 20.78 10.45
CA SER A 139 2.27 21.09 10.56
C SER A 139 1.94 22.39 9.82
N PHE A 140 0.77 22.43 9.20
CA PHE A 140 0.21 23.62 8.58
C PHE A 140 0.16 24.82 9.56
N SER A 141 0.01 24.54 10.86
CA SER A 141 0.00 25.55 11.92
C SER A 141 1.34 26.27 12.15
N ASN A 142 2.45 25.77 11.61
CA ASN A 142 3.77 26.40 11.75
C ASN A 142 3.99 27.56 10.76
N VAL A 143 3.06 27.77 9.81
CA VAL A 143 3.19 28.78 8.74
C VAL A 143 2.49 30.08 9.13
N ILE A 144 3.27 31.12 9.43
CA ILE A 144 2.74 32.45 9.80
C ILE A 144 2.41 33.28 8.54
N ASP A 145 3.22 33.16 7.49
CA ASP A 145 3.08 33.96 6.27
C ASP A 145 1.93 33.47 5.38
N LYS A 146 0.97 34.35 5.09
CA LYS A 146 -0.16 34.06 4.20
C LYS A 146 0.28 33.62 2.80
N ASN A 147 1.39 34.15 2.29
CA ASN A 147 1.89 33.87 0.94
C ASN A 147 2.36 32.42 0.75
N ARG A 148 2.72 31.72 1.84
CA ARG A 148 3.20 30.33 1.78
C ARG A 148 2.06 29.33 1.60
N TYR A 149 0.83 29.70 1.95
CA TYR A 149 -0.33 28.84 1.71
C TYR A 149 -0.62 28.63 0.23
N TYR A 150 -0.23 29.57 -0.64
CA TYR A 150 -0.34 29.37 -2.08
C TYR A 150 0.51 28.18 -2.56
N ALA A 151 1.70 27.96 -1.98
CA ALA A 151 2.55 26.82 -2.33
C ALA A 151 1.86 25.48 -2.03
N HIS A 152 1.18 25.37 -0.89
CA HIS A 152 0.38 24.18 -0.54
C HIS A 152 -0.73 23.91 -1.54
N THR A 153 -1.46 24.96 -1.94
CA THR A 153 -2.54 24.84 -2.93
C THR A 153 -2.03 24.41 -4.29
N PHE A 154 -0.94 24.99 -4.78
CA PHE A 154 -0.36 24.60 -6.08
C PHE A 154 0.16 23.16 -6.07
N VAL A 155 0.83 22.72 -5.00
CA VAL A 155 1.27 21.31 -4.86
C VAL A 155 0.07 20.37 -4.83
N ALA A 156 -1.00 20.73 -4.12
CA ALA A 156 -2.22 19.93 -4.07
C ALA A 156 -2.86 19.79 -5.45
N TRP A 157 -2.92 20.87 -6.24
CA TRP A 157 -3.41 20.81 -7.62
C TRP A 157 -2.54 19.91 -8.50
N ILE A 158 -1.21 20.08 -8.47
CA ILE A 158 -0.28 19.24 -9.25
C ILE A 158 -0.45 17.76 -8.87
N PHE A 159 -0.49 17.45 -7.57
CA PHE A 159 -0.66 16.09 -7.08
C PHE A 159 -2.02 15.51 -7.48
N LEU A 160 -3.10 16.28 -7.34
CA LEU A 160 -4.45 15.85 -7.74
C LEU A 160 -4.52 15.58 -9.24
N SER A 161 -3.98 16.48 -10.07
CA SER A 161 -3.91 16.28 -11.52
C SER A 161 -3.09 15.05 -11.89
N PHE A 162 -1.97 14.81 -11.20
CA PHE A 162 -1.16 13.60 -11.40
C PHE A 162 -1.93 12.32 -11.04
N VAL A 163 -2.64 12.30 -9.91
CA VAL A 163 -3.45 11.15 -9.49
C VAL A 163 -4.56 10.86 -10.51
N ILE A 164 -5.30 11.88 -10.95
CA ILE A 164 -6.34 11.72 -11.97
C ILE A 164 -5.74 11.19 -13.27
N PHE A 165 -4.61 11.74 -13.72
CA PHE A 165 -3.91 11.27 -14.92
C PHE A 165 -3.49 9.79 -14.81
N MET A 166 -2.92 9.37 -13.67
CA MET A 166 -2.50 7.99 -13.43
C MET A 166 -3.68 7.02 -13.49
N ILE A 167 -4.80 7.39 -12.85
CA ILE A 167 -6.04 6.61 -12.89
C ILE A 167 -6.56 6.50 -14.32
N THR A 168 -6.67 7.62 -15.06
CA THR A 168 -7.14 7.61 -16.45
C THR A 168 -6.24 6.77 -17.36
N LYS A 169 -4.91 6.86 -17.21
CA LYS A 169 -3.96 6.03 -17.97
C LYS A 169 -4.20 4.55 -17.75
N GLU A 170 -4.40 4.15 -16.50
CA GLU A 170 -4.61 2.74 -16.13
C GLU A 170 -5.97 2.23 -16.63
N THR A 171 -7.01 3.04 -16.47
CA THR A 171 -8.36 2.73 -16.96
C THR A 171 -8.41 2.62 -18.49
N MET A 172 -7.73 3.52 -19.22
CA MET A 172 -7.67 3.44 -20.68
C MET A 172 -6.89 2.23 -21.18
N PHE A 173 -5.77 1.88 -20.53
CA PHE A 173 -5.05 0.64 -20.85
C PHE A 173 -5.91 -0.60 -20.57
N PHE A 174 -6.67 -0.60 -19.47
CA PHE A 174 -7.59 -1.68 -19.16
C PHE A 174 -8.70 -1.82 -20.20
N ILE A 175 -9.37 -0.72 -20.55
CA ILE A 175 -10.44 -0.69 -21.57
C ILE A 175 -9.91 -1.16 -22.92
N ASN A 176 -8.73 -0.68 -23.35
CA ASN A 176 -8.14 -1.09 -24.62
C ASN A 176 -7.92 -2.61 -24.70
N ASN A 177 -7.33 -3.20 -23.65
CA ASN A 177 -7.07 -4.63 -23.63
C ASN A 177 -8.38 -5.44 -23.55
N PHE A 178 -9.33 -4.99 -22.73
CA PHE A 178 -10.63 -5.65 -22.60
C PHE A 178 -11.46 -5.64 -23.89
N ILE A 179 -11.43 -4.54 -24.66
CA ILE A 179 -12.13 -4.46 -25.95
C ILE A 179 -11.53 -5.42 -26.99
N GLN A 180 -10.21 -5.66 -26.96
CA GLN A 180 -9.57 -6.62 -27.86
C GLN A 180 -9.92 -8.08 -27.54
N ASP A 181 -10.14 -8.40 -26.27
CA ASP A 181 -10.47 -9.77 -25.82
C ASP A 181 -11.97 -10.10 -25.92
N CYS A 182 -12.82 -9.10 -26.18
CA CYS A 182 -14.23 -9.32 -26.49
C CYS A 182 -14.37 -9.50 -28.01
N PRO A 183 -14.32 -10.74 -28.56
CA PRO A 183 -14.63 -10.92 -29.97
C PRO A 183 -16.07 -10.47 -30.17
N PHE A 184 -16.22 -9.55 -31.11
CA PHE A 184 -17.46 -9.12 -31.76
C PHE A 184 -18.15 -10.34 -32.42
N HIS A 185 -18.68 -11.26 -31.61
CA HIS A 185 -19.34 -12.48 -32.09
C HIS A 185 -20.76 -12.65 -31.57
N LEU A 186 -21.49 -11.56 -31.39
CA LEU A 186 -22.96 -11.59 -31.32
C LEU A 186 -23.56 -10.34 -31.99
N TYR A 187 -23.41 -10.27 -33.31
CA TYR A 187 -24.47 -9.69 -34.15
C TYR A 187 -24.73 -10.69 -35.27
N PRO A 188 -25.64 -11.67 -35.08
CA PRO A 188 -26.26 -12.26 -36.26
C PRO A 188 -27.03 -11.12 -36.91
N THR A 189 -26.51 -10.64 -38.04
CA THR A 189 -27.29 -9.90 -39.02
C THR A 189 -28.51 -10.77 -39.32
N GLY A 190 -29.63 -10.47 -38.67
CA GLY A 190 -30.93 -11.01 -39.01
C GLY A 190 -31.16 -10.67 -40.47
N THR A 191 -31.14 -11.72 -41.29
CA THR A 191 -31.59 -11.69 -42.67
C THR A 191 -33.03 -11.17 -42.67
N PHE A 192 -33.23 -9.98 -43.21
CA PHE A 192 -34.53 -9.55 -43.71
C PHE A 192 -34.84 -10.41 -44.94
N GLU A 193 -35.62 -11.47 -44.75
CA GLU A 193 -36.49 -12.04 -45.79
C GLU A 193 -37.95 -11.84 -45.38
#